data_AF-K0C3B9-F1
#
_entry.id   AF-K0C3B9-F1
#
_cell.length_a   1.000
_cell.length_b   1.000
_cell.length_c   1.000
_cell.angle_alpha   90.00
_cell.angle_beta   90.00
_cell.angle_gamma   90.00
#
_symmetry.space_group_name_H-M   'P 1'
#
loop_
_entity.id
_entity.type
_entity.pdbx_description
1 polymer ?
#
loop_
_entity_poly.entity_id
_entity_poly.type
_entity_poly.pdbx_seq_one_letter_code
_entity_poly.pdbx_strand_id
1 'polypeptide(L)'
;MLTYEDCVELSGLTNEEIEAIAEHEHVPNIVALELGHYLLETEAGVPAIKEIILDDIHEAEACANLVQSAKLKLVLQHFVSQHPYHEVGQ
;
A
#
# COMPACT_ATOMS: atom_id res chain seq x y z
N MET A 1 15.09 4.87 21.75
CA MET A 1 13.70 5.32 21.53
C MET A 1 13.37 4.92 20.12
N LEU A 2 12.23 4.27 19.90
CA LEU A 2 11.80 3.86 18.57
C LEU A 2 11.34 5.08 17.77
N THR A 3 11.74 5.18 16.52
CA THR A 3 11.34 6.21 15.56
C THR A 3 10.30 5.67 14.58
N TYR A 4 9.66 6.56 13.81
CA TYR A 4 8.73 6.14 12.77
C TYR A 4 9.44 5.33 11.67
N GLU A 5 10.65 5.72 11.28
CA GLU A 5 11.44 4.98 10.27
C GLU A 5 11.77 3.55 10.74
N ASP A 6 12.08 3.37 12.04
CA ASP A 6 12.27 2.03 12.59
C ASP A 6 11.00 1.17 12.45
N CYS A 7 9.80 1.77 12.54
CA CYS A 7 8.54 1.06 12.30
C CYS A 7 8.32 0.75 10.82
N VAL A 8 8.68 1.66 9.91
CA VAL A 8 8.55 1.44 8.46
C VAL A 8 9.42 0.24 8.05
N GLU A 9 10.67 0.21 8.49
CA GLU A 9 11.61 -0.89 8.19
C GLU A 9 11.12 -2.26 8.69
N LEU A 10 10.30 -2.29 9.74
CA LEU A 10 9.73 -3.52 10.31
C LEU A 10 8.35 -3.89 9.73
N SER A 11 7.66 -2.96 9.09
CA SER A 11 6.28 -3.14 8.63
C SER A 11 6.16 -4.07 7.41
N GLY A 12 7.24 -4.22 6.64
CA GLY A 12 7.21 -4.89 5.34
C GLY A 12 6.66 -4.02 4.20
N LEU A 13 6.45 -2.72 4.45
CA LEU A 13 5.97 -1.73 3.49
C LEU A 13 6.95 -0.58 3.35
N THR A 14 6.94 0.09 2.19
CA THR A 14 7.66 1.35 2.01
C THR A 14 6.83 2.55 2.46
N ASN A 15 7.49 3.71 2.63
CA ASN A 15 6.80 4.96 2.93
C ASN A 15 5.73 5.31 1.88
N GLU A 16 6.00 5.08 0.60
CA GLU A 16 5.05 5.36 -0.48
C GLU A 16 3.83 4.41 -0.46
N GLU A 17 4.01 3.16 -0.05
CA GLU A 17 2.91 2.21 0.12
C GLU A 17 2.05 2.58 1.34
N ILE A 18 2.69 2.99 2.44
CA ILE A 18 2.01 3.48 3.63
C ILE A 18 1.24 4.77 3.32
N GLU A 19 1.83 5.69 2.57
CA GLU A 19 1.16 6.91 2.10
C GLU A 19 -0.08 6.59 1.27
N ALA A 20 -0.01 5.63 0.35
CA ALA A 20 -1.16 5.23 -0.47
C ALA A 20 -2.32 4.71 0.40
N ILE A 21 -2.02 3.84 1.38
CA ILE A 21 -3.03 3.34 2.33
C ILE A 21 -3.59 4.49 3.19
N ALA A 22 -2.72 5.39 3.67
CA ALA A 22 -3.12 6.52 4.50
C ALA A 22 -4.05 7.50 3.77
N GLU A 23 -3.74 7.80 2.51
CA GLU A 23 -4.53 8.68 1.65
C GLU A 23 -5.93 8.10 1.41
N HIS A 24 -6.01 6.82 1.03
CA HIS A 24 -7.25 6.11 0.74
C HIS A 24 -8.16 5.93 1.97
N GLU A 25 -7.59 5.44 3.07
CA GLU A 25 -8.35 5.16 4.30
C GLU A 25 -8.58 6.42 5.15
N HIS A 26 -8.00 7.55 4.76
CA HIS A 26 -8.05 8.84 5.47
C HIS A 26 -7.59 8.74 6.93
N VAL A 27 -6.46 8.07 7.14
CA VAL A 27 -5.86 7.87 8.46
C VAL A 27 -4.42 8.40 8.51
N PRO A 28 -3.86 8.71 9.69
CA PRO A 28 -2.45 9.07 9.82
C PRO A 28 -1.52 7.93 9.38
N ASN A 29 -0.32 8.25 8.87
CA ASN A 29 0.65 7.27 8.38
C ASN A 29 0.96 6.14 9.38
N ILE A 30 1.06 6.44 10.69
CA ILE A 30 1.32 5.39 11.70
C ILE A 30 0.17 4.38 11.83
N VAL A 31 -1.07 4.80 11.55
CA VAL A 31 -2.24 3.91 11.54
C VAL A 31 -2.29 3.11 10.25
N ALA A 32 -2.01 3.74 9.11
CA ALA A 32 -1.91 3.05 7.82
C ALA A 32 -0.78 2.01 7.80
N LEU A 33 0.36 2.33 8.43
CA LEU A 33 1.49 1.42 8.61
C LEU A 33 1.06 0.16 9.37
N GLU A 34 0.42 0.32 10.52
CA GLU A 34 -0.07 -0.81 11.32
C GLU A 34 -1.12 -1.63 10.57
N LEU A 35 -2.07 -0.95 9.89
CA LEU A 35 -3.10 -1.62 9.09
C LEU A 35 -2.47 -2.43 7.96
N GLY A 36 -1.56 -1.83 7.21
CA GLY A 36 -0.87 -2.48 6.11
C GLY A 36 -0.03 -3.66 6.57
N HIS A 37 0.75 -3.49 7.65
CA HIS A 37 1.51 -4.58 8.27
C HIS A 37 0.60 -5.74 8.69
N TYR A 38 -0.51 -5.44 9.37
CA TYR A 38 -1.50 -6.45 9.75
C TYR A 38 -2.08 -7.18 8.54
N LEU A 39 -2.42 -6.46 7.47
CA LEU A 39 -2.98 -7.05 6.24
C LEU A 39 -1.97 -8.01 5.58
N LEU A 40 -0.68 -7.67 5.53
CA LEU A 40 0.35 -8.54 4.97
C LEU A 40 0.42 -9.92 5.65
N GLU A 41 -0.01 -10.03 6.91
CA GLU A 41 -0.09 -11.29 7.67
C GLU A 41 -1.37 -12.09 7.41
N THR A 42 -2.24 -11.63 6.51
CA THR A 42 -3.52 -12.30 6.17
C THR A 42 -3.54 -12.80 4.74
N GLU A 43 -4.26 -13.89 4.47
CA GLU A 43 -4.40 -14.46 3.12
C GLU A 43 -5.01 -13.47 2.11
N ALA A 44 -5.88 -12.56 2.59
CA ALA A 44 -6.60 -11.61 1.76
C ALA A 44 -5.94 -10.22 1.69
N GLY A 45 -4.88 -9.96 2.46
CA GLY A 45 -4.39 -8.60 2.64
C GLY A 45 -3.56 -8.05 1.48
N VAL A 46 -2.74 -8.88 0.81
CA VAL A 46 -2.06 -8.45 -0.43
C VAL A 46 -3.08 -8.08 -1.51
N PRO A 47 -4.13 -8.87 -1.78
CA PRO A 47 -5.25 -8.43 -2.62
C PRO A 47 -5.90 -7.12 -2.13
N ALA A 48 -6.15 -6.96 -0.84
CA ALA A 48 -6.80 -5.76 -0.31
C ALA A 48 -5.96 -4.49 -0.53
N ILE A 49 -4.66 -4.50 -0.19
CA ILE A 49 -3.76 -3.35 -0.40
C ILE A 49 -3.62 -3.05 -1.90
N LYS A 50 -3.61 -4.08 -2.74
CA LYS A 50 -3.59 -3.90 -4.19
C LYS A 50 -4.83 -3.16 -4.70
N GLU A 51 -6.02 -3.52 -4.21
CA GLU A 51 -7.27 -2.85 -4.59
C GLU A 51 -7.29 -1.40 -4.11
N ILE A 52 -6.80 -1.10 -2.90
CA ILE A 52 -6.61 0.27 -2.39
C ILE A 52 -5.84 1.13 -3.41
N ILE A 53 -4.67 0.66 -3.84
CA ILE A 53 -3.83 1.43 -4.78
C ILE A 53 -4.48 1.53 -6.17
N LEU A 54 -5.19 0.49 -6.62
CA LEU A 54 -5.90 0.49 -7.90
C LEU A 54 -7.06 1.47 -7.92
N ASP A 55 -7.84 1.55 -6.84
CA ASP A 55 -8.95 2.49 -6.72
C ASP A 55 -8.44 3.93 -6.80
N ASP A 56 -7.37 4.27 -6.10
CA ASP A 56 -6.75 5.60 -6.17
C ASP A 56 -6.19 5.92 -7.58
N ILE A 57 -5.68 4.93 -8.30
CA ILE A 57 -5.26 5.10 -9.70
C ILE A 57 -6.48 5.47 -10.55
N HIS A 58 -7.60 4.75 -10.40
CA HIS A 58 -8.82 5.02 -11.15
C HIS A 58 -9.38 6.41 -10.84
N GLU A 59 -9.38 6.83 -9.57
CA GLU A 59 -9.80 8.16 -9.17
C GLU A 59 -8.91 9.26 -9.74
N ALA A 60 -7.59 9.07 -9.69
CA ALA A 60 -6.62 10.01 -10.27
C ALA A 60 -6.80 10.14 -11.79
N GLU A 61 -7.03 9.03 -12.50
CA GLU A 61 -7.31 9.02 -13.93
C GLU A 61 -8.64 9.70 -14.26
N ALA A 62 -9.70 9.45 -13.49
CA ALA A 62 -11.00 10.09 -13.65
C ALA A 62 -10.92 11.61 -13.47
N CYS A 63 -10.05 12.08 -12.58
CA CYS A 63 -9.78 13.50 -12.36
C CYS A 63 -8.74 14.11 -13.33
N ALA A 64 -8.24 13.35 -14.31
CA ALA A 64 -7.14 13.71 -15.21
C ALA A 64 -5.84 14.12 -14.49
N ASN A 65 -5.62 13.63 -13.26
CA ASN A 65 -4.39 13.84 -12.49
C ASN A 65 -3.34 12.80 -12.89
N LEU A 66 -2.72 13.02 -14.05
CA LEU A 66 -1.73 12.11 -14.63
C LEU A 66 -0.48 11.92 -13.76
N VAL A 67 -0.12 12.93 -12.97
CA VAL A 67 1.05 12.87 -12.08
C VAL A 67 0.79 11.88 -10.94
N GLN A 68 -0.36 12.00 -10.26
CA GLN A 68 -0.72 11.08 -9.18
C GLN A 68 -0.92 9.65 -9.70
N SER A 69 -1.61 9.49 -10.84
CA SER A 69 -1.78 8.18 -11.48
C SER A 69 -0.42 7.52 -11.77
N ALA A 70 0.56 8.27 -12.27
CA ALA A 70 1.90 7.75 -12.51
C ALA A 70 2.65 7.39 -11.21
N LYS A 71 2.55 8.21 -10.15
CA LYS A 71 3.12 7.90 -8.82
C LYS A 71 2.54 6.57 -8.31
N LEU A 72 1.22 6.45 -8.26
CA LEU A 72 0.54 5.27 -7.73
C LEU A 72 0.81 4.00 -8.57
N LYS A 73 0.96 4.12 -9.89
CA LYS A 73 1.37 2.98 -10.74
C LYS A 73 2.76 2.46 -10.38
N LEU A 74 3.70 3.33 -10.01
CA LEU A 74 5.03 2.92 -9.54
C LEU A 74 4.94 2.26 -8.16
N VAL A 75 4.12 2.79 -7.25
CA VAL A 75 3.85 2.17 -5.94
C VAL A 75 3.26 0.78 -6.12
N LEU A 76 2.22 0.65 -6.95
CA LEU A 76 1.60 -0.64 -7.27
C LEU A 76 2.61 -1.62 -7.85
N GLN A 77 3.45 -1.17 -8.81
CA GLN A 77 4.48 -2.01 -9.41
C GLN A 77 5.48 -2.51 -8.36
N HIS A 78 5.92 -1.64 -7.46
CA HIS A 78 6.81 -2.02 -6.37
C HIS A 78 6.13 -3.06 -5.46
N PHE A 79 4.92 -2.76 -4.99
CA PHE A 79 4.14 -3.60 -4.08
C PHE A 79 3.95 -5.02 -4.63
N VAL A 80 3.47 -5.17 -5.88
CA VAL A 80 3.26 -6.50 -6.47
C VAL A 80 4.57 -7.25 -6.73
N SER A 81 5.70 -6.55 -6.84
CA SER A 81 7.01 -7.18 -7.00
C SER A 81 7.56 -7.73 -5.68
N GLN A 82 7.29 -7.06 -4.57
CA GLN A 82 7.73 -7.47 -3.23
C GLN A 82 6.77 -8.48 -2.60
N HIS A 83 5.48 -8.41 -2.96
CA HIS A 83 4.43 -9.28 -2.46
C HIS A 83 3.79 -10.06 -3.62
N PRO A 84 4.53 -11.01 -4.23
CA PRO A 84 3.96 -11.84 -5.28
C PRO A 84 2.78 -12.64 -4.72
N TYR A 85 1.77 -12.84 -5.56
CA TYR A 85 0.58 -13.60 -5.18
C TYR A 85 0.99 -14.98 -4.65
N HIS A 86 0.69 -15.23 -3.38
CA HIS A 86 0.78 -16.58 -2.84
C HIS A 86 -0.37 -17.37 -3.44
N GLU A 87 -0.09 -18.29 -4.35
CA GLU A 87 -1.04 -19.35 -4.66
C GLU A 87 -1.32 -20.10 -3.35
N VAL A 88 -2.53 -19.92 -2.80
CA VAL A 88 -3.05 -20.82 -1.76
C VAL A 88 -3.21 -22.17 -2.42
N GLY A 89 -2.18 -22.99 -2.27
CA GLY A 89 -2.12 -24.38 -2.71
C GLY A 89 -1.74 -25.28 -1.55
N GLN A 90 -2.75 -25.78 -0.84
CA GLN A 90 -2.94 -27.20 -0.51
C GLN A 90 -4.30 -27.44 0.14
#